data_AF-A0A6N2HY87-F1
#
_entry.id   AF-A0A6N2HY87-F1
#
_cell.length_a   1.000
_cell.length_b   1.000
_cell.length_c   1.000
_cell.angle_alpha   90.00
_cell.angle_beta   90.00
_cell.angle_gamma   90.00
#
_symmetry.space_group_name_H-M   'P 1'
#
loop_
_entity.id
_entity.type
_entity.pdbx_description
1 polymer ?
#
loop_
_entity_poly.entity_id
_entity_poly.type
_entity_poly.pdbx_seq_one_letter_code
_entity_poly.pdbx_strand_id
1 'polypeptide(L)'
;MTTTFDDLPGILYSAHRGGAGEAPENSMEALRSSVPWADVLDLDTQVLADGTPVLMHDASVDRTTNRSGPVAEFGLAQWLQLRADPATWFAAASPALTVPTVAQVLDELGGVRVMTVEAKDPAGVQALARLILDRGLQDSVLVNTNDPAVVPIVRAAGCRAHLWRSAAQMAGDDFGAFVAAGADVLDIDIAASDSLITAAVAAAPPLGVWAHTLTRRVQRDRALGLGCRGIVTDYPGYVSGRAPRRTATSTDTGFWGLGWAPSGKTRPVLDSSGRIPLPAPTAATDTQVLLAGEVGAAAPTGTFEVRFSVPTAGGAGWSLLSLHLGADDAPTKLTSAEILHNGYTVQVSNSGSLRIYRDDATAGTSTQLANTAAGTTLPANTVHTLRCVITATQITVSVPEAGVSTTVTDKVYRVPWSVFVGRNHNAAASGLINIVGISTP
;
A
#
# COMPACT_ATOMS: atom_id res chain seq x y z
N MET A 1 -13.59 28.75 -1.77
CA MET A 1 -14.57 27.94 -2.51
C MET A 1 -14.50 26.55 -1.91
N THR A 2 -15.64 26.01 -1.49
CA THR A 2 -15.72 24.69 -0.87
C THR A 2 -15.74 23.64 -1.96
N THR A 3 -14.83 22.66 -1.90
CA THR A 3 -14.87 21.45 -2.74
C THR A 3 -16.00 20.55 -2.25
N THR A 4 -16.89 20.17 -3.15
CA THR A 4 -18.09 19.35 -2.90
C THR A 4 -18.03 18.03 -3.67
N PHE A 5 -19.04 17.17 -3.48
CA PHE A 5 -19.17 15.93 -4.26
C PHE A 5 -19.31 16.16 -5.76
N ASP A 6 -19.89 17.29 -6.17
CA ASP A 6 -20.08 17.65 -7.58
C ASP A 6 -18.75 18.02 -8.27
N ASP A 7 -17.74 18.41 -7.48
CA ASP A 7 -16.40 18.73 -7.97
C ASP A 7 -15.51 17.48 -8.12
N LEU A 8 -15.99 16.29 -7.70
CA LEU A 8 -15.22 15.07 -7.78
C LEU A 8 -15.02 14.63 -9.24
N PRO A 9 -13.80 14.18 -9.61
CA PRO A 9 -13.52 13.72 -10.97
C PRO A 9 -14.28 12.44 -11.34
N GLY A 10 -14.23 12.10 -12.64
CA GLY A 10 -14.81 10.87 -13.17
C GLY A 10 -14.17 9.60 -12.62
N ILE A 11 -12.87 9.63 -12.30
CA ILE A 11 -12.14 8.61 -11.53
C ILE A 11 -11.52 9.31 -10.34
N LEU A 12 -11.74 8.79 -9.14
CA LEU A 12 -11.26 9.39 -7.89
C LEU A 12 -10.42 8.44 -7.05
N TYR A 13 -9.53 9.03 -6.25
CA TYR A 13 -8.70 8.32 -5.28
C TYR A 13 -9.00 8.76 -3.86
N SER A 14 -9.23 7.79 -2.98
CA SER A 14 -9.48 8.00 -1.55
C SER A 14 -8.29 7.50 -0.74
N ALA A 15 -7.71 8.39 0.07
CA ALA A 15 -6.58 8.07 0.94
C ALA A 15 -7.07 7.38 2.22
N HIS A 16 -7.05 6.06 2.24
CA HIS A 16 -7.49 5.23 3.36
C HIS A 16 -6.69 5.55 4.62
N ARG A 17 -7.39 5.98 5.68
CA ARG A 17 -6.81 6.49 6.94
C ARG A 17 -5.80 7.62 6.74
N GLY A 18 -6.01 8.45 5.71
CA GLY A 18 -5.07 9.48 5.28
C GLY A 18 -3.87 8.97 4.48
N GLY A 19 -3.89 7.74 3.98
CA GLY A 19 -2.80 7.11 3.23
C GLY A 19 -1.85 6.34 4.15
N ALA A 20 -2.37 5.38 4.90
CA ALA A 20 -1.65 4.63 5.95
C ALA A 20 -0.39 3.89 5.48
N GLY A 21 -0.27 3.65 4.17
CA GLY A 21 0.92 3.06 3.54
C GLY A 21 2.04 4.07 3.30
N GLU A 22 1.74 5.37 3.28
CA GLU A 22 2.66 6.46 2.92
C GLU A 22 2.95 7.40 4.11
N ALA A 23 2.07 7.46 5.10
CA ALA A 23 2.24 8.23 6.34
C ALA A 23 1.52 7.55 7.53
N PRO A 24 1.82 7.92 8.80
CA PRO A 24 1.14 7.34 9.95
C PRO A 24 -0.38 7.55 9.91
N GLU A 25 -1.15 6.47 9.77
CA GLU A 25 -2.61 6.39 9.79
C GLU A 25 -3.29 7.35 10.77
N ASN A 26 -4.42 7.93 10.34
CA ASN A 26 -5.31 8.75 11.18
C ASN A 26 -4.63 9.93 11.89
N SER A 27 -3.58 10.50 11.29
CA SER A 27 -2.87 11.70 11.77
C SER A 27 -3.08 12.90 10.84
N MET A 28 -2.89 14.12 11.35
CA MET A 28 -2.91 15.32 10.50
C MET A 28 -1.81 15.30 9.45
N GLU A 29 -0.64 14.73 9.79
CA GLU A 29 0.49 14.55 8.89
C GLU A 29 0.11 13.70 7.68
N ALA A 30 -0.56 12.56 7.91
CA ALA A 30 -1.03 11.69 6.83
C ALA A 30 -2.04 12.40 5.95
N LEU A 31 -3.07 13.00 6.55
CA LEU A 31 -4.12 13.72 5.82
C LEU A 31 -3.54 14.85 4.95
N ARG A 32 -2.68 15.69 5.50
CA ARG A 32 -1.99 16.77 4.76
C ARG A 32 -1.14 16.22 3.62
N SER A 33 -0.38 15.15 3.86
CA SER A 33 0.51 14.56 2.86
C SER A 33 -0.25 13.94 1.68
N SER A 34 -1.50 13.54 1.90
CA SER A 34 -2.36 12.91 0.89
C SER A 34 -3.14 13.88 0.00
N VAL A 35 -3.30 15.16 0.39
CA VAL A 35 -4.03 16.19 -0.38
C VAL A 35 -3.60 16.32 -1.85
N PRO A 36 -2.31 16.19 -2.24
CA PRO A 36 -1.88 16.26 -3.64
C PRO A 36 -2.23 15.00 -4.45
N TRP A 37 -2.47 13.87 -3.78
CA TRP A 37 -2.57 12.55 -4.40
C TRP A 37 -3.98 12.00 -4.40
N ALA A 38 -4.80 12.42 -3.45
CA ALA A 38 -6.15 11.95 -3.25
C ALA A 38 -7.18 13.08 -3.42
N ASP A 39 -8.33 12.69 -3.95
CA ASP A 39 -9.50 13.55 -4.13
C ASP A 39 -10.41 13.49 -2.89
N VAL A 40 -10.36 12.35 -2.18
CA VAL A 40 -11.09 12.09 -0.94
C VAL A 40 -10.12 11.69 0.17
N LEU A 41 -10.32 12.22 1.38
CA LEU A 41 -9.62 11.76 2.59
C LEU A 41 -10.54 10.82 3.37
N ASP A 42 -10.09 9.59 3.59
CA ASP A 42 -10.82 8.58 4.34
C ASP A 42 -10.20 8.41 5.73
N LEU A 43 -11.02 8.42 6.76
CA LEU A 43 -10.57 8.40 8.15
C LEU A 43 -11.52 7.62 9.06
N ASP A 44 -10.92 6.91 10.01
CA ASP A 44 -11.65 6.15 11.01
C ASP A 44 -11.92 7.01 12.24
N THR A 45 -13.08 6.82 12.85
CA THR A 45 -13.41 7.53 14.09
C THR A 45 -13.82 6.59 15.21
N GLN A 46 -13.52 7.05 16.43
CA GLN A 46 -14.06 6.52 17.68
C GLN A 46 -14.63 7.68 18.49
N VAL A 47 -15.40 7.37 19.53
CA VAL A 47 -16.04 8.37 20.39
C VAL A 47 -15.49 8.26 21.82
N LEU A 48 -15.09 9.41 22.38
CA LEU A 48 -14.63 9.54 23.77
C LEU A 48 -15.79 9.41 24.76
N ALA A 49 -15.46 9.31 26.06
CA ALA A 49 -16.43 9.23 27.15
C ALA A 49 -17.44 10.41 27.16
N ASP A 50 -17.01 11.59 26.71
CA ASP A 50 -17.82 12.82 26.64
C ASP A 50 -18.58 12.99 25.31
N GLY A 51 -18.51 12.00 24.41
CA GLY A 51 -19.16 12.05 23.10
C GLY A 51 -18.32 12.73 22.00
N THR A 52 -17.10 13.18 22.29
CA THR A 52 -16.23 13.81 21.28
C THR A 52 -15.72 12.78 20.26
N PRO A 53 -15.96 12.98 18.95
CA PRO A 53 -15.38 12.13 17.91
C PRO A 53 -13.88 12.41 17.71
N VAL A 54 -13.10 11.34 17.65
CA VAL A 54 -11.63 11.37 17.52
C VAL A 54 -11.15 10.45 16.42
N LEU A 55 -10.00 10.75 15.83
CA LEU A 55 -9.42 9.92 14.77
C LEU A 55 -8.73 8.70 15.38
N MET A 56 -9.33 7.53 15.19
CA MET A 56 -8.81 6.26 15.66
C MET A 56 -9.55 5.12 14.95
N HIS A 57 -8.81 4.11 14.50
CA HIS A 57 -9.40 2.89 13.95
C HIS A 57 -9.85 1.94 15.05
N ASP A 58 -8.91 1.58 15.93
CA ASP A 58 -9.08 0.55 16.95
C ASP A 58 -9.97 1.06 18.09
N ALA A 59 -10.68 0.15 18.77
CA ALA A 59 -11.46 0.50 19.95
C ALA A 59 -10.60 0.80 21.19
N SER A 60 -9.31 0.45 21.16
CA SER A 60 -8.30 0.82 22.18
C SER A 60 -7.18 1.64 21.57
N VAL A 61 -6.44 2.37 22.41
CA VAL A 61 -5.32 3.20 21.98
C VAL A 61 -3.98 2.43 21.93
N ASP A 62 -3.98 1.14 22.26
CA ASP A 62 -2.78 0.37 22.60
C ASP A 62 -1.79 0.22 21.42
N ARG A 63 -2.32 0.01 20.21
CA ARG A 63 -1.50 -0.32 19.04
C ARG A 63 -0.71 0.88 18.52
N THR A 64 -1.30 2.07 18.55
CA THR A 64 -0.78 3.23 17.80
C THR A 64 -0.25 4.34 18.70
N THR A 65 -0.38 4.22 20.03
CA THR A 65 -0.14 5.32 20.97
C THR A 65 0.72 4.94 22.16
N ASN A 66 1.17 5.94 22.91
CA ASN A 66 1.94 5.79 24.15
C ASN A 66 1.07 5.60 25.42
N ARG A 67 -0.18 5.15 25.24
CA ARG A 67 -1.16 4.90 26.30
C ARG A 67 -1.80 3.54 26.08
N SER A 68 -2.64 3.13 27.04
CA SER A 68 -3.41 1.90 26.92
C SER A 68 -4.82 2.07 27.45
N GLY A 69 -5.73 1.25 26.93
CA GLY A 69 -7.13 1.18 27.36
C GLY A 69 -8.12 1.55 26.24
N PRO A 70 -9.42 1.33 26.48
CA PRO A 70 -10.49 1.62 25.52
C PRO A 70 -10.61 3.13 25.26
N VAL A 71 -10.81 3.52 23.99
CA VAL A 71 -11.00 4.94 23.61
C VAL A 71 -12.17 5.57 24.36
N ALA A 72 -13.25 4.80 24.56
CA ALA A 72 -14.46 5.24 25.25
C ALA A 72 -14.26 5.57 26.75
N GLU A 73 -13.09 5.26 27.34
CA GLU A 73 -12.77 5.61 28.73
C GLU A 73 -11.97 6.92 28.86
N PHE A 74 -11.46 7.48 27.75
CA PHE A 74 -10.72 8.73 27.77
C PHE A 74 -11.67 9.93 27.72
N GLY A 75 -11.38 10.96 28.54
CA GLY A 75 -11.95 12.30 28.36
C GLY A 75 -11.10 13.17 27.43
N LEU A 76 -11.67 14.24 26.87
CA LEU A 76 -10.97 15.10 25.90
C LEU A 76 -9.62 15.63 26.43
N ALA A 77 -9.54 16.04 27.70
CA ALA A 77 -8.29 16.55 28.27
C ALA A 77 -7.17 15.49 28.31
N GLN A 78 -7.52 14.22 28.56
CA GLN A 78 -6.56 13.11 28.53
C GLN A 78 -6.17 12.78 27.08
N TRP A 79 -7.15 12.81 26.17
CA TRP A 79 -6.93 12.57 24.74
C TRP A 79 -5.92 13.55 24.14
N LEU A 80 -6.07 14.85 24.42
CA LEU A 80 -5.15 15.87 23.88
C LEU A 80 -3.70 15.73 24.41
N GLN A 81 -3.48 14.99 25.50
CA GLN A 81 -2.15 14.69 26.04
C GLN A 81 -1.56 13.38 25.50
N LEU A 82 -2.37 12.53 24.87
CA LEU A 82 -1.93 11.29 24.24
C LEU A 82 -1.03 11.61 23.03
N ARG A 83 -0.07 10.73 22.75
CA ARG A 83 0.74 10.80 21.54
C ARG A 83 0.68 9.47 20.79
N ALA A 84 0.45 9.55 19.49
CA ALA A 84 0.74 8.43 18.60
C ALA A 84 2.26 8.19 18.60
N ASP A 85 2.67 6.94 18.55
CA ASP A 85 4.08 6.52 18.48
C ASP A 85 4.33 5.68 17.22
N PRO A 86 4.43 6.31 16.03
CA PRO A 86 4.63 5.59 14.77
C PRO A 86 6.01 4.94 14.66
N ALA A 87 6.93 5.20 15.57
CA ALA A 87 8.23 4.53 15.60
C ALA A 87 8.11 3.02 15.81
N THR A 88 7.02 2.58 16.46
CA THR A 88 6.79 1.17 16.80
C THR A 88 6.18 0.35 15.66
N TRP A 89 5.52 0.98 14.69
CA TRP A 89 4.74 0.27 13.66
C TRP A 89 4.87 0.83 12.23
N PHE A 90 5.28 2.10 12.06
CA PHE A 90 5.39 2.73 10.74
C PHE A 90 6.84 2.87 10.25
N ALA A 91 7.66 3.57 11.02
CA ALA A 91 9.08 3.76 10.72
C ALA A 91 9.82 4.27 11.96
N ALA A 92 10.95 3.66 12.32
CA ALA A 92 11.70 3.98 13.54
C ALA A 92 12.10 5.46 13.69
N ALA A 93 12.27 6.18 12.58
CA ALA A 93 12.59 7.61 12.58
C ALA A 93 11.36 8.54 12.75
N SER A 94 10.16 7.98 12.88
CA SER A 94 8.92 8.78 12.97
C SER A 94 8.85 9.52 14.31
N PRO A 95 8.53 10.82 14.30
CA PRO A 95 8.29 11.55 15.54
C PRO A 95 6.97 11.11 16.17
N ALA A 96 6.84 11.31 17.48
CA ALA A 96 5.56 11.19 18.17
C ALA A 96 4.59 12.27 17.66
N LEU A 97 3.35 11.88 17.37
CA LEU A 97 2.34 12.76 16.78
C LEU A 97 1.18 13.00 17.74
N THR A 98 0.46 14.10 17.56
CA THR A 98 -0.85 14.29 18.23
C THR A 98 -1.92 13.47 17.54
N VAL A 99 -2.85 12.90 18.30
CA VAL A 99 -4.03 12.23 17.71
C VAL A 99 -5.17 13.24 17.62
N PRO A 100 -5.60 13.65 16.41
CA PRO A 100 -6.54 14.75 16.25
C PRO A 100 -7.98 14.35 16.62
N THR A 101 -8.78 15.34 17.00
CA THR A 101 -10.24 15.21 17.01
C THR A 101 -10.78 15.36 15.60
N VAL A 102 -11.98 14.84 15.33
CA VAL A 102 -12.63 15.06 14.03
C VAL A 102 -12.90 16.55 13.79
N ALA A 103 -13.23 17.30 14.85
CA ALA A 103 -13.39 18.75 14.76
C ALA A 103 -12.13 19.45 14.22
N GLN A 104 -10.94 19.09 14.74
CA GLN A 104 -9.68 19.65 14.25
C GLN A 104 -9.43 19.34 12.77
N VAL A 105 -9.77 18.13 12.32
CA VAL A 105 -9.64 17.74 10.91
C VAL A 105 -10.59 18.54 10.03
N LEU A 106 -11.87 18.65 10.42
CA LEU A 106 -12.88 19.39 9.66
C LEU A 106 -12.59 20.89 9.62
N ASP A 107 -12.04 21.47 10.69
CA ASP A 107 -11.68 22.88 10.75
C ASP A 107 -10.52 23.23 9.79
N GLU A 108 -9.61 22.27 9.54
CA GLU A 108 -8.46 22.51 8.67
C GLU A 108 -8.70 22.10 7.21
N LEU A 109 -9.30 20.92 6.99
CA LEU A 109 -9.37 20.28 5.69
C LEU A 109 -10.81 20.17 5.15
N GLY A 110 -11.81 20.44 5.99
CA GLY A 110 -13.22 20.44 5.60
C GLY A 110 -13.47 21.46 4.48
N GLY A 111 -14.07 20.99 3.39
CA GLY A 111 -14.29 21.81 2.20
C GLY A 111 -13.04 22.18 1.40
N VAL A 112 -11.83 21.83 1.86
CA VAL A 112 -10.62 21.84 1.02
C VAL A 112 -10.57 20.55 0.19
N ARG A 113 -10.88 19.43 0.84
CA ARG A 113 -11.02 18.11 0.22
C ARG A 113 -12.30 17.44 0.69
N VAL A 114 -12.88 16.62 -0.19
CA VAL A 114 -13.98 15.75 0.19
C VAL A 114 -13.46 14.74 1.22
N MET A 115 -14.30 14.38 2.18
CA MET A 115 -13.95 13.38 3.20
C MET A 115 -14.97 12.28 3.28
N THR A 116 -14.52 11.14 3.79
CA THR A 116 -15.38 10.10 4.31
C THR A 116 -14.93 9.75 5.72
N VAL A 117 -15.86 9.79 6.67
CA VAL A 117 -15.58 9.61 8.10
C VAL A 117 -16.33 8.38 8.61
N GLU A 118 -15.63 7.36 9.06
CA GLU A 118 -16.27 6.10 9.46
C GLU A 118 -16.85 6.18 10.87
N ALA A 119 -18.17 5.96 10.98
CA ALA A 119 -18.88 5.72 12.22
C ALA A 119 -18.95 4.22 12.51
N LYS A 120 -18.45 3.80 13.68
CA LYS A 120 -18.48 2.39 14.11
C LYS A 120 -19.84 1.97 14.68
N ASP A 121 -20.67 2.93 15.08
CA ASP A 121 -22.00 2.70 15.65
C ASP A 121 -22.95 3.90 15.43
N PRO A 122 -24.26 3.76 15.73
CA PRO A 122 -25.22 4.86 15.59
C PRO A 122 -24.94 6.10 16.44
N ALA A 123 -24.27 5.97 17.59
CA ALA A 123 -23.94 7.12 18.43
C ALA A 123 -22.85 7.98 17.77
N GLY A 124 -21.87 7.33 17.14
CA GLY A 124 -20.86 7.98 16.29
C GLY A 124 -21.50 8.77 15.15
N VAL A 125 -22.54 8.21 14.49
CA VAL A 125 -23.26 8.93 13.42
C VAL A 125 -23.81 10.27 13.89
N GLN A 126 -24.47 10.32 15.05
CA GLN A 126 -25.07 11.56 15.56
C GLN A 126 -24.01 12.61 15.90
N ALA A 127 -22.91 12.18 16.53
CA ALA A 127 -21.83 13.09 16.89
C ALA A 127 -21.12 13.66 15.65
N LEU A 128 -20.89 12.84 14.63
CA LEU A 128 -20.32 13.27 13.35
C LEU A 128 -21.26 14.19 12.58
N ALA A 129 -22.55 13.81 12.46
CA ALA A 129 -23.55 14.60 11.76
C ALA A 129 -23.67 16.01 12.31
N ARG A 130 -23.64 16.16 13.65
CA ARG A 130 -23.61 17.49 14.28
C ARG A 130 -22.39 18.31 13.83
N LEU A 131 -21.19 17.74 13.87
CA LEU A 131 -19.97 18.45 13.46
C LEU A 131 -20.00 18.86 11.98
N ILE A 132 -20.55 18.01 11.11
CA ILE A 132 -20.67 18.23 9.66
C ILE A 132 -21.68 19.34 9.38
N LEU A 133 -22.88 19.24 9.96
CA LEU A 133 -23.97 20.20 9.73
C LEU A 133 -23.68 21.58 10.32
N ASP A 134 -23.10 21.65 11.53
CA ASP A 134 -22.72 22.91 12.18
C ASP A 134 -21.67 23.68 11.34
N ARG A 135 -20.92 22.99 10.48
CA ARG A 135 -19.92 23.56 9.57
C ARG A 135 -20.40 23.74 8.12
N GLY A 136 -21.63 23.32 7.81
CA GLY A 136 -22.15 23.37 6.43
C GLY A 136 -21.42 22.45 5.45
N LEU A 137 -20.89 21.32 5.93
CA LEU A 137 -20.04 20.41 5.16
C LEU A 137 -20.79 19.19 4.57
N GLN A 138 -22.12 19.14 4.67
CA GLN A 138 -22.94 18.00 4.25
C GLN A 138 -22.82 17.62 2.77
N ASP A 139 -22.37 18.54 1.91
CA ASP A 139 -22.11 18.32 0.48
C ASP A 139 -20.62 18.00 0.18
N SER A 140 -19.81 17.80 1.22
CA SER A 140 -18.37 17.54 1.13
C SER A 140 -17.87 16.43 2.05
N VAL A 141 -18.68 15.97 3.02
CA VAL A 141 -18.31 14.91 3.98
C VAL A 141 -19.36 13.80 3.96
N LEU A 142 -18.91 12.59 3.64
CA LEU A 142 -19.67 11.34 3.76
C LEU A 142 -19.49 10.76 5.17
N VAL A 143 -20.54 10.15 5.71
CA VAL A 143 -20.40 9.26 6.88
C VAL A 143 -20.37 7.82 6.38
N ASN A 144 -19.28 7.13 6.69
CA ASN A 144 -19.04 5.75 6.31
C ASN A 144 -19.46 4.78 7.41
N THR A 145 -19.89 3.58 7.04
CA THR A 145 -20.23 2.49 7.96
C THR A 145 -20.10 1.16 7.24
N ASN A 146 -19.94 0.08 7.99
CA ASN A 146 -20.02 -1.28 7.45
C ASN A 146 -21.35 -1.96 7.71
N ASP A 147 -22.27 -1.31 8.42
CA ASP A 147 -23.57 -1.87 8.77
C ASP A 147 -24.66 -1.26 7.88
N PRO A 148 -25.29 -2.04 6.97
CA PRO A 148 -26.37 -1.54 6.13
C PRO A 148 -27.55 -0.95 6.93
N ALA A 149 -27.78 -1.41 8.17
CA ALA A 149 -28.83 -0.87 9.03
C ALA A 149 -28.55 0.57 9.49
N VAL A 150 -27.29 1.02 9.42
CA VAL A 150 -26.87 2.38 9.80
C VAL A 150 -27.05 3.38 8.66
N VAL A 151 -27.16 2.93 7.40
CA VAL A 151 -27.35 3.81 6.23
C VAL A 151 -28.59 4.72 6.38
N PRO A 152 -29.79 4.22 6.72
CA PRO A 152 -30.95 5.09 6.96
C PRO A 152 -30.75 6.07 8.12
N ILE A 153 -29.97 5.69 9.14
CA ILE A 153 -29.68 6.55 10.31
C ILE A 153 -28.80 7.74 9.88
N VAL A 154 -27.78 7.49 9.04
CA VAL A 154 -26.93 8.54 8.44
C VAL A 154 -27.78 9.51 7.63
N ARG A 155 -28.68 8.98 6.79
CA ARG A 155 -29.59 9.79 5.98
C ARG A 155 -30.55 10.61 6.82
N ALA A 156 -31.13 10.03 7.87
CA ALA A 156 -32.01 10.74 8.80
C ALA A 156 -31.29 11.84 9.57
N ALA A 157 -29.98 11.69 9.80
CA ALA A 157 -29.12 12.69 10.41
C ALA A 157 -28.68 13.81 9.43
N GLY A 158 -29.17 13.81 8.18
CA GLY A 158 -28.89 14.87 7.19
C GLY A 158 -27.54 14.74 6.48
N CYS A 159 -26.87 13.59 6.60
CA CYS A 159 -25.58 13.32 5.96
C CYS A 159 -25.72 12.38 4.76
N ARG A 160 -24.70 12.37 3.89
CA ARG A 160 -24.57 11.39 2.81
C ARG A 160 -23.93 10.11 3.32
N ALA A 161 -24.39 8.96 2.85
CA ALA A 161 -24.01 7.65 3.38
C ALA A 161 -23.04 6.92 2.46
N HIS A 162 -21.92 6.47 3.02
CA HIS A 162 -20.96 5.59 2.39
C HIS A 162 -21.04 4.22 3.09
N LEU A 163 -21.22 3.14 2.33
CA LEU A 163 -21.34 1.79 2.88
C LEU A 163 -20.21 0.91 2.36
N TRP A 164 -19.28 0.52 3.22
CA TRP A 164 -18.22 -0.42 2.86
C TRP A 164 -18.56 -1.86 3.24
N ARG A 165 -18.20 -2.83 2.38
CA ARG A 165 -18.50 -4.26 2.54
C ARG A 165 -17.27 -5.12 2.29
N SER A 166 -16.97 -6.05 3.21
CA SER A 166 -15.96 -7.09 2.97
C SER A 166 -16.42 -8.10 1.91
N ALA A 167 -15.49 -8.79 1.26
CA ALA A 167 -15.83 -9.81 0.26
C ALA A 167 -16.76 -10.90 0.80
N ALA A 168 -16.61 -11.27 2.07
CA ALA A 168 -17.46 -12.26 2.73
C ALA A 168 -18.90 -11.76 2.92
N GLN A 169 -19.06 -10.47 3.26
CA GLN A 169 -20.37 -9.84 3.41
C GLN A 169 -21.10 -9.71 2.07
N MET A 170 -20.37 -9.32 1.02
CA MET A 170 -20.93 -9.11 -0.33
C MET A 170 -21.65 -10.34 -0.90
N ALA A 171 -21.30 -11.55 -0.49
CA ALA A 171 -21.94 -12.77 -0.97
C ALA A 171 -23.44 -12.86 -0.64
N GLY A 172 -23.91 -12.15 0.40
CA GLY A 172 -25.31 -12.09 0.81
C GLY A 172 -25.96 -10.72 0.65
N ASP A 173 -25.26 -9.76 0.04
CA ASP A 173 -25.72 -8.38 -0.06
C ASP A 173 -26.72 -8.19 -1.21
N ASP A 174 -27.74 -7.36 -0.95
CA ASP A 174 -28.61 -6.80 -1.98
C ASP A 174 -28.21 -5.32 -2.19
N PHE A 175 -27.33 -5.10 -3.16
CA PHE A 175 -26.81 -3.77 -3.47
C PHE A 175 -27.92 -2.79 -3.89
N GLY A 176 -28.96 -3.27 -4.58
CA GLY A 176 -30.11 -2.44 -4.96
C GLY A 176 -30.90 -1.97 -3.75
N ALA A 177 -31.11 -2.85 -2.76
CA ALA A 177 -31.74 -2.49 -1.50
C ALA A 177 -30.92 -1.47 -0.70
N PHE A 178 -29.58 -1.55 -0.71
CA PHE A 178 -28.73 -0.56 -0.03
C PHE A 178 -28.83 0.83 -0.68
N VAL A 179 -28.84 0.91 -2.01
CA VAL A 179 -29.05 2.17 -2.72
C VAL A 179 -30.44 2.73 -2.44
N ALA A 180 -31.49 1.88 -2.46
CA ALA A 180 -32.85 2.28 -2.12
C ALA A 180 -32.99 2.77 -0.66
N ALA A 181 -32.19 2.23 0.26
CA ALA A 181 -32.10 2.67 1.65
C ALA A 181 -31.31 3.99 1.83
N GLY A 182 -30.66 4.47 0.77
CA GLY A 182 -29.98 5.77 0.72
C GLY A 182 -28.46 5.71 0.74
N ALA A 183 -27.84 4.56 0.43
CA ALA A 183 -26.39 4.52 0.21
C ALA A 183 -26.01 5.37 -1.02
N ASP A 184 -25.16 6.37 -0.80
CA ASP A 184 -24.64 7.23 -1.86
C ASP A 184 -23.40 6.63 -2.53
N VAL A 185 -22.60 5.89 -1.76
CA VAL A 185 -21.44 5.11 -2.22
C VAL A 185 -21.61 3.67 -1.75
N LEU A 186 -21.39 2.72 -2.66
CA LEU A 186 -21.11 1.33 -2.29
C LEU A 186 -19.61 1.11 -2.41
N ASP A 187 -18.95 0.78 -1.31
CA ASP A 187 -17.53 0.49 -1.28
C ASP A 187 -17.29 -1.00 -1.09
N ILE A 188 -16.64 -1.62 -2.08
CA ILE A 188 -16.55 -3.06 -2.22
C ILE A 188 -15.13 -3.56 -2.02
N ASP A 189 -15.00 -4.76 -1.47
CA ASP A 189 -13.70 -5.38 -1.29
C ASP A 189 -13.16 -5.85 -2.66
N ILE A 190 -11.95 -5.41 -3.01
CA ILE A 190 -11.27 -5.78 -4.24
C ILE A 190 -11.01 -7.28 -4.34
N ALA A 191 -11.01 -8.00 -3.22
CA ALA A 191 -10.90 -9.46 -3.20
C ALA A 191 -12.20 -10.18 -3.63
N ALA A 192 -13.33 -9.47 -3.78
CA ALA A 192 -14.55 -10.04 -4.30
C ALA A 192 -14.42 -10.46 -5.78
N SER A 193 -15.26 -11.39 -6.22
CA SER A 193 -15.30 -11.84 -7.61
C SER A 193 -15.75 -10.72 -8.56
N ASP A 194 -15.31 -10.79 -9.82
CA ASP A 194 -15.73 -9.85 -10.88
C ASP A 194 -17.26 -9.76 -10.99
N SER A 195 -17.96 -10.89 -10.78
CA SER A 195 -19.43 -10.96 -10.80
C SER A 195 -20.08 -10.15 -9.66
N LEU A 196 -19.52 -10.18 -8.45
CA LEU A 196 -20.05 -9.40 -7.33
C LEU A 196 -19.75 -7.91 -7.50
N ILE A 197 -18.55 -7.57 -7.97
CA ILE A 197 -18.18 -6.17 -8.25
C ILE A 197 -19.09 -5.58 -9.33
N THR A 198 -19.28 -6.28 -10.45
CA THR A 198 -20.17 -5.83 -11.53
C THR A 198 -21.63 -5.75 -11.11
N ALA A 199 -22.09 -6.64 -10.22
CA ALA A 199 -23.43 -6.53 -9.63
C ALA A 199 -23.60 -5.26 -8.77
N ALA A 200 -22.60 -4.90 -7.96
CA ALA A 200 -22.60 -3.64 -7.21
C ALA A 200 -22.59 -2.43 -8.14
N VAL A 201 -21.79 -2.45 -9.22
CA VAL A 201 -21.74 -1.39 -10.23
C VAL A 201 -23.10 -1.22 -10.91
N ALA A 202 -23.78 -2.33 -11.24
CA ALA A 202 -25.11 -2.31 -11.84
C ALA A 202 -26.20 -1.71 -10.93
N ALA A 203 -26.00 -1.70 -9.60
CA ALA A 203 -26.91 -1.04 -8.67
C ALA A 203 -26.86 0.50 -8.75
N ALA A 204 -25.84 1.06 -9.42
CA ALA A 204 -25.71 2.48 -9.77
C ALA A 204 -25.97 3.46 -8.60
N PRO A 205 -25.23 3.35 -7.47
CA PRO A 205 -25.32 4.33 -6.38
C PRO A 205 -24.98 5.76 -6.88
N PRO A 206 -25.57 6.82 -6.28
CA PRO A 206 -25.41 8.21 -6.73
C PRO A 206 -23.97 8.71 -6.94
N LEU A 207 -23.04 8.32 -6.07
CA LEU A 207 -21.62 8.71 -6.14
C LEU A 207 -20.72 7.58 -6.68
N GLY A 208 -21.33 6.49 -7.17
CA GLY A 208 -20.64 5.37 -7.79
C GLY A 208 -20.15 4.31 -6.82
N VAL A 209 -19.57 3.24 -7.38
CA VAL A 209 -18.95 2.16 -6.61
C VAL A 209 -17.48 2.47 -6.38
N TRP A 210 -17.04 2.38 -5.14
CA TRP A 210 -15.64 2.51 -4.76
C TRP A 210 -15.10 1.12 -4.42
N ALA A 211 -13.79 0.91 -4.55
CA ALA A 211 -13.17 -0.36 -4.20
C ALA A 211 -12.09 -0.16 -3.15
N HIS A 212 -12.06 -1.03 -2.13
CA HIS A 212 -11.07 -1.03 -1.04
C HIS A 212 -10.49 -2.44 -0.81
N THR A 213 -9.37 -2.60 -0.10
CA THR A 213 -8.28 -1.62 -0.01
C THR A 213 -7.26 -1.98 -1.07
N LEU A 214 -7.11 -1.11 -2.07
CA LEU A 214 -6.20 -1.36 -3.18
C LEU A 214 -4.80 -0.95 -2.75
N THR A 215 -3.83 -1.81 -3.01
CA THR A 215 -2.43 -1.53 -2.70
C THR A 215 -1.54 -1.53 -3.95
N ARG A 216 -2.14 -1.82 -5.12
CA ARG A 216 -1.46 -1.99 -6.41
C ARG A 216 -2.25 -1.37 -7.56
N ARG A 217 -1.52 -0.98 -8.61
CA ARG A 217 -2.08 -0.47 -9.87
C ARG A 217 -2.79 -1.56 -10.67
N VAL A 218 -2.32 -2.80 -10.66
CA VAL A 218 -3.03 -3.93 -11.29
C VAL A 218 -4.42 -4.14 -10.67
N GLN A 219 -4.54 -3.94 -9.36
CA GLN A 219 -5.82 -4.00 -8.65
C GLN A 219 -6.72 -2.82 -9.03
N ARG A 220 -6.15 -1.61 -9.12
CA ARG A 220 -6.84 -0.41 -9.60
C ARG A 220 -7.37 -0.60 -11.01
N ASP A 221 -6.52 -1.06 -11.92
CA ASP A 221 -6.88 -1.21 -13.33
C ASP A 221 -7.97 -2.27 -13.51
N ARG A 222 -7.93 -3.36 -12.73
CA ARG A 222 -9.06 -4.30 -12.63
C ARG A 222 -10.33 -3.62 -12.13
N ALA A 223 -10.28 -2.87 -11.02
CA ALA A 223 -11.46 -2.22 -10.44
C ALA A 223 -12.11 -1.24 -11.43
N LEU A 224 -11.30 -0.40 -12.08
CA LEU A 224 -11.74 0.53 -13.11
C LEU A 224 -12.32 -0.21 -14.32
N GLY A 225 -11.69 -1.30 -14.76
CA GLY A 225 -12.18 -2.14 -15.86
C GLY A 225 -13.52 -2.82 -15.57
N LEU A 226 -13.83 -3.07 -14.30
CA LEU A 226 -15.12 -3.60 -13.84
C LEU A 226 -16.18 -2.50 -13.59
N GLY A 227 -15.82 -1.23 -13.78
CA GLY A 227 -16.73 -0.09 -13.68
C GLY A 227 -16.75 0.63 -12.33
N CYS A 228 -15.84 0.32 -11.40
CA CYS A 228 -15.69 1.11 -10.19
C CYS A 228 -15.23 2.54 -10.53
N ARG A 229 -15.76 3.52 -9.79
CA ARG A 229 -15.41 4.95 -9.90
C ARG A 229 -14.29 5.35 -8.94
N GLY A 230 -14.34 4.83 -7.70
CA GLY A 230 -13.44 5.24 -6.62
C GLY A 230 -12.44 4.16 -6.24
N ILE A 231 -11.22 4.61 -5.91
CA ILE A 231 -10.10 3.75 -5.51
C ILE A 231 -9.68 4.11 -4.09
N VAL A 232 -10.05 3.29 -3.12
CA VAL A 232 -9.67 3.44 -1.72
C VAL A 232 -8.36 2.71 -1.48
N THR A 233 -7.32 3.44 -1.07
CA THR A 233 -5.95 2.93 -1.04
C THR A 233 -5.14 3.47 0.12
N ASP A 234 -4.30 2.61 0.69
CA ASP A 234 -3.25 2.99 1.64
C ASP A 234 -2.10 3.77 0.97
N TYR A 235 -1.97 3.70 -0.36
CA TYR A 235 -0.84 4.24 -1.12
C TYR A 235 -1.31 5.24 -2.19
N PRO A 236 -1.95 6.36 -1.82
CA PRO A 236 -2.56 7.28 -2.77
C PRO A 236 -1.55 7.90 -3.74
N GLY A 237 -0.33 8.25 -3.29
CA GLY A 237 0.73 8.73 -4.17
C GLY A 237 1.11 7.71 -5.24
N TYR A 238 1.29 6.45 -4.83
CA TYR A 238 1.66 5.35 -5.72
C TYR A 238 0.55 4.93 -6.69
N VAL A 239 -0.61 4.55 -6.13
CA VAL A 239 -1.72 3.91 -6.86
C VAL A 239 -2.40 4.91 -7.78
N SER A 240 -2.45 6.19 -7.44
CA SER A 240 -2.98 7.22 -8.37
C SER A 240 -2.12 7.42 -9.61
N GLY A 241 -0.83 7.08 -9.54
CA GLY A 241 0.14 7.42 -10.57
C GLY A 241 0.49 8.91 -10.66
N ARG A 242 0.01 9.74 -9.72
CA ARG A 242 0.26 11.18 -9.67
C ARG A 242 1.64 11.51 -9.09
N ALA A 243 2.18 10.66 -8.22
CA ALA A 243 3.50 10.88 -7.65
C ALA A 243 4.60 10.79 -8.75
N PRO A 244 5.60 11.66 -8.72
CA PRO A 244 6.70 11.60 -9.67
C PRO A 244 7.46 10.28 -9.54
N ARG A 245 7.95 9.77 -10.68
CA ARG A 245 8.83 8.61 -10.69
C ARG A 245 10.10 8.92 -9.91
N ARG A 246 10.52 7.99 -9.07
CA ARG A 246 11.71 8.13 -8.25
C ARG A 246 12.92 7.56 -8.99
N THR A 247 14.04 8.26 -8.91
CA THR A 247 15.37 7.84 -9.40
C THR A 247 16.25 7.22 -8.30
N ALA A 248 15.83 7.35 -7.04
CA ALA A 248 16.52 6.76 -5.90
C ALA A 248 15.58 6.44 -4.72
N THR A 249 15.94 5.45 -3.91
CA THR A 249 15.33 5.16 -2.60
C THR A 249 15.61 6.25 -1.58
N SER A 250 14.74 6.42 -0.57
CA SER A 250 14.91 7.33 0.57
C SER A 250 15.21 6.58 1.88
N THR A 251 15.83 5.40 1.79
CA THR A 251 16.24 4.59 2.95
C THR A 251 17.05 5.41 3.95
N ASP A 252 17.92 6.28 3.45
CA ASP A 252 18.76 7.21 4.22
C ASP A 252 17.96 8.20 5.09
N THR A 253 16.71 8.50 4.72
CA THR A 253 15.82 9.35 5.52
C THR A 253 15.18 8.63 6.70
N GLY A 254 15.27 7.30 6.76
CA GLY A 254 14.57 6.47 7.75
C GLY A 254 13.07 6.34 7.48
N PHE A 255 12.56 6.83 6.34
CA PHE A 255 11.17 6.70 5.91
C PHE A 255 11.05 5.88 4.62
N TRP A 256 9.95 5.15 4.52
CA TRP A 256 9.58 4.49 3.27
C TRP A 256 9.28 5.53 2.20
N GLY A 257 9.69 5.23 0.98
CA GLY A 257 9.36 6.08 -0.16
C GLY A 257 7.92 5.92 -0.61
N LEU A 258 7.33 6.99 -1.16
CA LEU A 258 6.15 6.88 -2.02
C LEU A 258 6.39 5.82 -3.10
N GLY A 259 5.42 4.92 -3.30
CA GLY A 259 5.58 3.79 -4.23
C GLY A 259 6.20 2.54 -3.65
N TRP A 260 6.58 2.54 -2.37
CA TRP A 260 7.05 1.33 -1.71
C TRP A 260 5.88 0.59 -1.11
N ALA A 261 5.71 -0.68 -1.48
CA ALA A 261 4.57 -1.46 -1.04
C ALA A 261 4.99 -2.92 -0.75
N PRO A 262 4.79 -3.42 0.48
CA PRO A 262 5.09 -4.81 0.83
C PRO A 262 4.11 -5.76 0.15
N SER A 263 4.57 -6.97 -0.19
CA SER A 263 3.73 -8.03 -0.78
C SER A 263 2.68 -8.60 0.20
N GLY A 264 2.86 -8.38 1.50
CA GLY A 264 1.95 -8.83 2.57
C GLY A 264 1.40 -7.67 3.40
N LYS A 265 0.59 -8.00 4.41
CA LYS A 265 -0.03 -7.00 5.31
C LYS A 265 0.97 -6.32 6.25
N THR A 266 2.13 -6.93 6.49
CA THR A 266 3.13 -6.41 7.42
C THR A 266 4.20 -5.64 6.67
N ARG A 267 4.34 -4.35 6.99
CA ARG A 267 5.41 -3.48 6.51
C ARG A 267 6.70 -3.73 7.31
N PRO A 268 7.83 -4.05 6.65
CA PRO A 268 9.12 -4.12 7.34
C PRO A 268 9.50 -2.79 7.99
N VAL A 269 9.89 -2.84 9.26
CA VAL A 269 10.41 -1.68 9.97
C VAL A 269 11.85 -1.43 9.52
N LEU A 270 12.15 -0.21 9.07
CA LEU A 270 13.52 0.18 8.75
C LEU A 270 14.38 0.16 10.01
N ASP A 271 15.59 -0.39 9.92
CA ASP A 271 16.53 -0.36 11.04
C ASP A 271 17.07 1.05 11.30
N SER A 272 17.83 1.24 12.38
CA SER A 272 18.41 2.54 12.74
C SER A 272 19.41 3.10 11.72
N SER A 273 19.84 2.26 10.76
CA SER A 273 20.69 2.66 9.62
C SER A 273 19.88 2.90 8.35
N GLY A 274 18.54 2.93 8.44
CA GLY A 274 17.63 3.14 7.31
C GLY A 274 17.50 1.94 6.38
N ARG A 275 17.97 0.75 6.79
CA ARG A 275 17.96 -0.43 5.94
C ARG A 275 16.65 -1.19 6.08
N ILE A 276 16.22 -1.86 5.02
CA ILE A 276 15.07 -2.76 5.04
C ILE A 276 15.54 -4.15 5.44
N PRO A 277 15.28 -4.63 6.68
CA PRO A 277 15.62 -5.98 7.05
C PRO A 277 14.66 -6.96 6.36
N LEU A 278 15.22 -7.98 5.72
CA LEU A 278 14.48 -9.14 5.22
C LEU A 278 14.76 -10.35 6.13
N PRO A 279 14.06 -10.48 7.29
CA PRO A 279 14.35 -11.49 8.32
C PRO A 279 13.97 -12.88 7.85
N ALA A 280 14.68 -13.97 8.21
CA ALA A 280 14.44 -15.36 7.74
C ALA A 280 12.95 -15.73 7.61
N PRO A 281 12.52 -16.47 6.56
CA PRO A 281 11.10 -16.75 6.37
C PRO A 281 10.61 -17.64 7.51
N THR A 282 9.51 -17.24 8.15
CA THR A 282 8.70 -18.17 8.93
C THR A 282 7.58 -18.68 8.03
N ALA A 283 6.87 -19.72 8.43
CA ALA A 283 5.66 -20.17 7.72
C ALA A 283 4.57 -19.07 7.56
N ALA A 284 4.77 -17.90 8.19
CA ALA A 284 3.84 -16.77 8.20
C ALA A 284 4.37 -15.49 7.49
N THR A 285 5.61 -15.43 6.98
CA THR A 285 6.19 -14.17 6.48
C THR A 285 6.97 -14.30 5.16
N ASP A 286 6.22 -14.34 4.06
CA ASP A 286 6.74 -13.99 2.72
C ASP A 286 6.87 -12.48 2.61
N THR A 287 8.05 -11.94 2.94
CA THR A 287 8.32 -10.51 2.81
C THR A 287 9.09 -10.25 1.52
N GLN A 288 8.37 -9.81 0.49
CA GLN A 288 8.96 -9.06 -0.61
C GLN A 288 8.52 -7.60 -0.50
N VAL A 289 9.36 -6.70 -1.01
CA VAL A 289 9.02 -5.28 -1.03
C VAL A 289 9.14 -4.78 -2.45
N LEU A 290 8.05 -4.19 -2.96
CA LEU A 290 8.12 -3.32 -4.12
C LEU A 290 8.91 -2.07 -3.71
N LEU A 291 10.06 -1.81 -4.31
CA LEU A 291 10.98 -0.76 -3.84
C LEU A 291 11.22 0.38 -4.82
N ALA A 292 10.70 0.30 -6.04
CA ALA A 292 10.91 1.36 -7.03
C ALA A 292 9.68 1.70 -7.89
N GLY A 293 8.50 1.16 -7.58
CA GLY A 293 7.33 1.29 -8.44
C GLY A 293 7.62 0.81 -9.87
N GLU A 294 7.04 1.48 -10.85
CA GLU A 294 7.18 1.20 -12.28
C GLU A 294 8.35 1.97 -12.90
N VAL A 295 9.34 1.22 -13.39
CA VAL A 295 10.58 1.67 -14.03
C VAL A 295 10.44 1.51 -15.55
N GLY A 296 10.56 2.63 -16.28
CA GLY A 296 10.69 2.64 -17.74
C GLY A 296 9.74 3.60 -18.46
N ALA A 297 10.22 4.23 -19.53
CA ALA A 297 9.39 4.97 -20.49
C ALA A 297 8.55 3.98 -21.34
N ALA A 298 7.80 4.48 -22.33
CA ALA A 298 7.15 3.64 -23.34
C ALA A 298 8.14 2.68 -24.08
N ALA A 299 9.44 2.95 -24.00
CA ALA A 299 10.52 2.01 -24.35
C ALA A 299 11.22 1.50 -23.07
N PRO A 300 11.31 0.17 -22.85
CA PRO A 300 11.77 -0.42 -21.59
C PRO A 300 13.30 -0.48 -21.52
N THR A 301 13.97 0.66 -21.60
CA THR A 301 15.43 0.77 -21.44
C THR A 301 15.76 1.47 -20.13
N GLY A 302 16.75 0.96 -19.40
CA GLY A 302 17.20 1.59 -18.17
C GLY A 302 18.31 0.83 -17.47
N THR A 303 18.98 1.50 -16.53
CA THR A 303 19.94 0.86 -15.62
C THR A 303 19.43 1.03 -14.21
N PHE A 304 19.37 -0.06 -13.46
CA PHE A 304 19.08 0.01 -12.03
C PHE A 304 20.18 -0.68 -11.24
N GLU A 305 20.39 -0.18 -10.03
CA GLU A 305 21.34 -0.76 -9.09
C GLU A 305 20.63 -1.00 -7.77
N VAL A 306 20.71 -2.22 -7.25
CA VAL A 306 20.28 -2.55 -5.89
C VAL A 306 21.52 -2.68 -5.03
N ARG A 307 21.62 -1.80 -4.02
CA ARG A 307 22.64 -1.90 -2.98
C ARG A 307 22.12 -2.76 -1.85
N PHE A 308 22.88 -3.79 -1.47
CA PHE A 308 22.48 -4.74 -0.44
C PHE A 308 23.65 -5.14 0.45
N SER A 309 23.40 -5.58 1.68
CA SER A 309 24.42 -6.20 2.54
C SER A 309 24.00 -7.57 3.02
N VAL A 310 24.98 -8.46 3.20
CA VAL A 310 24.79 -9.83 3.70
C VAL A 310 25.40 -9.92 5.12
N PRO A 311 24.68 -10.36 6.16
CA PRO A 311 25.21 -10.45 7.52
C PRO A 311 26.17 -11.62 7.71
N THR A 312 26.07 -12.66 6.88
CA THR A 312 26.92 -13.86 6.93
C THR A 312 27.50 -14.14 5.54
N ALA A 313 28.81 -14.37 5.48
CA ALA A 313 29.53 -14.69 4.24
C ALA A 313 29.60 -16.21 4.02
N GLY A 314 29.59 -16.63 2.74
CA GLY A 314 29.73 -18.04 2.36
C GLY A 314 28.48 -18.88 2.65
N GLY A 315 28.18 -19.84 1.77
CA GLY A 315 27.02 -20.74 1.89
C GLY A 315 26.57 -21.28 0.53
N ALA A 316 25.95 -22.47 0.51
CA ALA A 316 25.49 -23.13 -0.73
C ALA A 316 24.12 -22.62 -1.25
N GLY A 317 23.56 -21.58 -0.64
CA GLY A 317 22.23 -21.05 -0.95
C GLY A 317 22.21 -20.19 -2.22
N TRP A 318 21.16 -20.36 -3.02
CA TRP A 318 20.98 -19.68 -4.31
C TRP A 318 20.15 -18.38 -4.23
N SER A 319 19.78 -17.92 -3.04
CA SER A 319 18.98 -16.69 -2.94
C SER A 319 19.32 -15.90 -1.69
N LEU A 320 20.25 -14.96 -1.87
CA LEU A 320 20.37 -13.79 -1.00
C LEU A 320 19.45 -12.68 -1.50
N LEU A 321 19.56 -12.32 -2.77
CA LEU A 321 18.77 -11.22 -3.34
C LEU A 321 18.03 -11.74 -4.56
N SER A 322 16.71 -11.59 -4.57
CA SER A 322 15.91 -11.71 -5.79
C SER A 322 15.45 -10.33 -6.23
N LEU A 323 15.56 -10.09 -7.53
CA LEU A 323 14.99 -8.93 -8.17
C LEU A 323 14.05 -9.39 -9.27
N HIS A 324 12.81 -8.89 -9.22
CA HIS A 324 11.78 -9.22 -10.20
C HIS A 324 11.47 -8.00 -11.05
N LEU A 325 11.40 -8.22 -12.36
CA LEU A 325 11.02 -7.26 -13.38
C LEU A 325 9.65 -7.69 -13.91
N GLY A 326 8.58 -7.25 -13.23
CA GLY A 326 7.20 -7.66 -13.52
C GLY A 326 6.57 -6.80 -14.60
N ALA A 327 5.80 -7.44 -15.50
CA ALA A 327 5.01 -6.75 -16.52
C ALA A 327 3.88 -5.86 -15.95
N ASP A 328 3.54 -6.08 -14.69
CA ASP A 328 2.66 -5.28 -13.86
C ASP A 328 3.26 -5.17 -12.45
N ASP A 329 2.51 -4.60 -11.50
CA ASP A 329 2.90 -4.50 -10.10
C ASP A 329 2.21 -5.55 -9.20
N ALA A 330 1.76 -6.67 -9.76
CA ALA A 330 1.29 -7.79 -8.95
C ALA A 330 2.45 -8.31 -8.08
N PRO A 331 2.23 -8.53 -6.76
CA PRO A 331 3.27 -9.07 -5.89
C PRO A 331 3.70 -10.45 -6.39
N THR A 332 5.00 -10.67 -6.48
CA THR A 332 5.52 -11.97 -6.87
C THR A 332 5.50 -12.93 -5.68
N LYS A 333 5.07 -14.17 -5.89
CA LYS A 333 5.51 -15.28 -5.03
C LYS A 333 6.22 -16.26 -5.93
N LEU A 334 7.49 -16.47 -5.66
CA LEU A 334 8.21 -17.63 -6.17
C LEU A 334 8.23 -18.65 -5.04
N THR A 335 7.25 -19.54 -5.04
CA THR A 335 7.31 -20.75 -4.22
C THR A 335 7.83 -21.89 -5.09
N SER A 336 8.13 -23.04 -4.49
CA SER A 336 8.43 -24.25 -5.26
C SER A 336 7.26 -24.75 -6.13
N ALA A 337 6.04 -24.22 -5.93
CA ALA A 337 4.81 -24.70 -6.56
C ALA A 337 4.06 -23.65 -7.40
N GLU A 338 4.36 -22.34 -7.26
CA GLU A 338 3.58 -21.27 -7.88
C GLU A 338 4.47 -20.19 -8.50
N ILE A 339 4.12 -19.84 -9.74
CA ILE A 339 4.66 -18.69 -10.48
C ILE A 339 3.51 -17.71 -10.66
N LEU A 340 3.58 -16.58 -9.96
CA LEU A 340 2.47 -15.61 -9.93
C LEU A 340 2.74 -14.34 -10.75
N HIS A 341 3.82 -14.28 -11.53
CA HIS A 341 4.11 -13.10 -12.36
C HIS A 341 4.65 -13.43 -13.75
N ASN A 342 4.37 -12.51 -14.68
CA ASN A 342 5.00 -12.44 -15.98
C ASN A 342 6.19 -11.48 -15.90
N GLY A 343 7.40 -11.94 -16.27
CA GLY A 343 8.57 -11.09 -16.20
C GLY A 343 9.90 -11.83 -16.15
N TYR A 344 10.87 -11.22 -15.47
CA TYR A 344 12.19 -11.82 -15.23
C TYR A 344 12.53 -11.82 -13.74
N THR A 345 13.17 -12.89 -13.30
CA THR A 345 13.76 -12.97 -11.96
C THR A 345 15.28 -13.06 -12.06
N VAL A 346 15.96 -12.16 -11.36
CA VAL A 346 17.42 -12.17 -11.18
C VAL A 346 17.72 -12.64 -9.76
N GLN A 347 18.63 -13.60 -9.61
CA GLN A 347 19.06 -14.12 -8.31
C GLN A 347 20.57 -13.98 -8.11
N VAL A 348 20.96 -13.60 -6.89
CA VAL A 348 22.35 -13.57 -6.44
C VAL A 348 22.55 -14.60 -5.31
N SER A 349 23.57 -15.44 -5.42
CA SER A 349 23.98 -16.39 -4.38
C SER A 349 25.03 -15.82 -3.42
N ASN A 350 25.30 -16.52 -2.31
CA ASN A 350 26.39 -16.15 -1.38
C ASN A 350 27.79 -16.18 -2.04
N SER A 351 27.95 -16.95 -3.12
CA SER A 351 29.19 -17.04 -3.89
C SER A 351 29.30 -15.99 -4.99
N GLY A 352 28.38 -15.01 -5.04
CA GLY A 352 28.32 -13.99 -6.08
C GLY A 352 27.84 -14.50 -7.45
N SER A 353 27.38 -15.75 -7.54
CA SER A 353 26.82 -16.30 -8.79
C SER A 353 25.50 -15.64 -9.14
N LEU A 354 25.23 -15.53 -10.44
CA LEU A 354 24.03 -14.93 -10.99
C LEU A 354 23.18 -15.97 -11.71
N ARG A 355 21.86 -15.88 -11.52
CA ARG A 355 20.87 -16.53 -12.39
C ARG A 355 19.86 -15.54 -12.92
N ILE A 356 19.40 -15.79 -14.13
CA ILE A 356 18.29 -15.06 -14.75
C ILE A 356 17.26 -16.09 -15.18
N TYR A 357 16.02 -15.88 -14.75
CA TYR A 357 14.85 -16.65 -15.15
C TYR A 357 13.89 -15.75 -15.92
N ARG A 358 13.19 -16.34 -16.89
CA ARG A 358 11.97 -15.78 -17.47
C ARG A 358 10.79 -16.51 -16.87
N ASP A 359 9.89 -15.77 -16.23
CA ASP A 359 8.73 -16.29 -15.54
C ASP A 359 7.48 -15.97 -16.35
N ASP A 360 6.67 -16.99 -16.62
CA ASP A 360 5.42 -16.91 -17.35
C ASP A 360 4.32 -17.51 -16.46
N ALA A 361 3.58 -16.64 -15.78
CA ALA A 361 2.49 -17.01 -14.90
C ALA A 361 1.32 -17.63 -15.67
N THR A 362 1.11 -17.22 -16.92
CA THR A 362 0.01 -17.73 -17.74
C THR A 362 0.26 -19.18 -18.14
N ALA A 363 1.51 -19.49 -18.51
CA ALA A 363 1.95 -20.84 -18.81
C ALA A 363 2.28 -21.66 -17.54
N GLY A 364 2.44 -21.01 -16.38
CA GLY A 364 2.93 -21.64 -15.16
C GLY A 364 4.37 -22.16 -15.30
N THR A 365 5.22 -21.47 -16.07
CA THR A 365 6.60 -21.92 -16.36
C THR A 365 7.66 -20.88 -15.99
N SER A 366 8.81 -21.36 -15.51
CA SER A 366 10.01 -20.54 -15.27
C SER A 366 11.17 -21.13 -16.07
N THR A 367 11.73 -20.36 -16.99
CA THR A 367 12.81 -20.79 -17.90
C THR A 367 14.12 -20.15 -17.45
N GLN A 368 15.12 -20.95 -17.08
CA GLN A 368 16.45 -20.43 -16.75
C GLN A 368 17.16 -19.97 -18.03
N LEU A 369 17.40 -18.66 -18.14
CA LEU A 369 18.07 -18.04 -19.28
C LEU A 369 19.58 -17.94 -19.08
N ALA A 370 20.04 -17.78 -17.83
CA ALA A 370 21.46 -17.72 -17.50
C ALA A 370 21.74 -18.32 -16.12
N ASN A 371 22.93 -18.89 -15.97
CA ASN A 371 23.50 -19.38 -14.72
C ASN A 371 25.02 -19.27 -14.80
N THR A 372 25.61 -18.38 -14.00
CA THR A 372 27.06 -18.17 -14.02
C THR A 372 27.78 -19.10 -13.06
N ALA A 373 29.08 -19.31 -13.30
CA ALA A 373 29.96 -19.85 -12.28
C ALA A 373 30.04 -18.92 -11.06
N ALA A 374 30.61 -19.43 -9.96
CA ALA A 374 30.95 -18.63 -8.79
C ALA A 374 32.05 -17.60 -9.10
N GLY A 375 31.90 -16.41 -8.53
CA GLY A 375 32.92 -15.38 -8.55
C GLY A 375 33.64 -15.30 -7.21
N THR A 376 34.14 -14.11 -6.88
CA THR A 376 34.67 -13.83 -5.55
C THR A 376 33.53 -13.84 -4.52
N THR A 377 33.71 -14.56 -3.42
CA THR A 377 32.76 -14.59 -2.31
C THR A 377 32.53 -13.19 -1.77
N LEU A 378 31.27 -12.79 -1.65
CA LEU A 378 30.87 -11.50 -1.11
C LEU A 378 31.15 -11.45 0.42
N PRO A 379 31.96 -10.49 0.91
CA PRO A 379 32.20 -10.34 2.33
C PRO A 379 30.92 -10.04 3.14
N ALA A 380 30.93 -10.48 4.40
CA ALA A 380 29.85 -10.20 5.35
C ALA A 380 29.89 -8.75 5.82
N ASN A 381 28.71 -8.20 6.15
CA ASN A 381 28.48 -6.87 6.70
C ASN A 381 29.06 -5.72 5.86
N THR A 382 29.28 -5.96 4.57
CA THR A 382 29.66 -4.94 3.59
C THR A 382 28.53 -4.73 2.58
N VAL A 383 28.51 -3.54 1.99
CA VAL A 383 27.52 -3.18 0.96
C VAL A 383 28.06 -3.62 -0.41
N HIS A 384 27.21 -4.32 -1.16
CA HIS A 384 27.45 -4.83 -2.51
C HIS A 384 26.42 -4.26 -3.48
N THR A 385 26.72 -4.33 -4.77
CA THR A 385 25.89 -3.77 -5.83
C THR A 385 25.43 -4.84 -6.81
N LEU A 386 24.12 -5.05 -6.92
CA LEU A 386 23.53 -5.73 -8.06
C LEU A 386 23.17 -4.68 -9.10
N ARG A 387 23.96 -4.58 -10.17
CA ARG A 387 23.65 -3.73 -11.33
C ARG A 387 22.94 -4.53 -12.39
N CYS A 388 21.89 -3.95 -12.97
CA CYS A 388 21.20 -4.51 -14.11
C CYS A 388 20.90 -3.44 -15.16
N VAL A 389 21.25 -3.76 -16.40
CA VAL A 389 21.05 -2.92 -17.57
C VAL A 389 20.05 -3.61 -18.48
N ILE A 390 18.92 -2.96 -18.71
CA ILE A 390 17.86 -3.43 -19.61
C ILE A 390 17.92 -2.60 -20.89
N THR A 391 17.93 -3.28 -22.02
CA THR A 391 17.70 -2.68 -23.34
C THR A 391 16.43 -3.25 -23.96
N ALA A 392 16.04 -2.73 -25.12
CA ALA A 392 14.92 -3.26 -25.89
C ALA A 392 15.05 -4.76 -26.22
N THR A 393 16.26 -5.33 -26.14
CA THR A 393 16.53 -6.72 -26.54
C THR A 393 17.28 -7.56 -25.52
N GLN A 394 17.93 -6.93 -24.55
CA GLN A 394 18.86 -7.60 -23.65
C GLN A 394 18.63 -7.23 -22.19
N ILE A 395 19.06 -8.12 -21.31
CA ILE A 395 19.19 -7.89 -19.88
C ILE A 395 20.62 -8.29 -19.50
N THR A 396 21.39 -7.33 -19.04
CA THR A 396 22.75 -7.55 -18.52
C THR A 396 22.72 -7.37 -17.01
N VAL A 397 23.14 -8.38 -16.27
CA VAL A 397 23.25 -8.34 -14.81
C VAL A 397 24.71 -8.47 -14.42
N SER A 398 25.13 -7.73 -13.40
CA SER A 398 26.48 -7.83 -12.83
C SER A 398 26.49 -7.61 -11.33
N VAL A 399 27.39 -8.30 -10.64
CA VAL A 399 27.84 -8.00 -9.27
C VAL A 399 29.33 -7.65 -9.38
N PRO A 400 29.67 -6.35 -9.54
CA PRO A 400 31.05 -5.92 -9.78
C PRO A 400 32.03 -6.41 -8.72
N GLU A 401 31.63 -6.41 -7.46
CA GLU A 401 32.46 -6.84 -6.31
C GLU A 401 32.78 -8.34 -6.34
N ALA A 402 31.94 -9.16 -6.98
CA ALA A 402 32.20 -10.58 -7.20
C ALA A 402 32.94 -10.86 -8.52
N GLY A 403 33.11 -9.85 -9.39
CA GLY A 403 33.64 -10.01 -10.74
C GLY A 403 32.72 -10.83 -11.67
N VAL A 404 31.42 -10.88 -11.39
CA VAL A 404 30.46 -11.71 -12.14
C VAL A 404 29.54 -10.84 -12.98
N SER A 405 29.37 -11.21 -14.25
CA SER A 405 28.37 -10.60 -15.14
C SER A 405 27.82 -11.62 -16.14
N THR A 406 26.58 -11.43 -16.55
CA THR A 406 25.94 -12.21 -17.62
C THR A 406 24.97 -11.36 -18.41
N THR A 407 24.79 -11.66 -19.69
CA THR A 407 23.84 -10.98 -20.57
C THR A 407 22.96 -12.01 -21.27
N VAL A 408 21.66 -11.81 -21.24
CA VAL A 408 20.68 -12.62 -21.96
C VAL A 408 20.00 -11.79 -23.03
N THR A 409 19.74 -12.40 -24.20
CA THR A 409 18.93 -11.80 -25.26
C THR A 409 17.56 -12.47 -25.26
N ASP A 410 16.57 -11.80 -24.66
CA ASP A 410 15.19 -12.27 -24.56
C ASP A 410 14.27 -11.05 -24.56
N LYS A 411 13.17 -11.06 -25.32
CA LYS A 411 12.27 -9.92 -25.52
C LYS A 411 10.84 -10.18 -25.07
N VAL A 412 10.57 -11.33 -24.46
CA VAL A 412 9.20 -11.82 -24.22
C VAL A 412 8.41 -10.81 -23.39
N TYR A 413 9.04 -10.32 -22.34
CA TYR A 413 8.49 -9.22 -21.57
C TYR A 413 9.34 -7.98 -21.95
N ARG A 414 8.74 -7.01 -22.64
CA ARG A 414 9.27 -5.65 -22.94
C ARG A 414 8.22 -4.53 -22.75
N VAL A 415 7.71 -4.41 -21.51
CA VAL A 415 6.77 -3.38 -21.05
C VAL A 415 7.43 -2.54 -19.93
N PRO A 416 6.83 -1.42 -19.47
CA PRO A 416 7.28 -0.81 -18.22
C PRO A 416 7.33 -1.82 -17.07
N TRP A 417 8.39 -1.79 -16.26
CA TRP A 417 8.68 -2.84 -15.29
C TRP A 417 8.39 -2.42 -13.87
N SER A 418 7.69 -3.23 -13.10
CA SER A 418 7.75 -3.09 -11.65
C SER A 418 8.99 -3.77 -11.11
N VAL A 419 9.72 -3.09 -10.22
CA VAL A 419 10.92 -3.65 -9.57
C VAL A 419 10.59 -4.07 -8.15
N PHE A 420 10.54 -5.39 -7.95
CA PHE A 420 10.47 -5.97 -6.62
C PHE A 420 11.83 -6.45 -6.17
N VAL A 421 12.10 -6.25 -4.89
CA VAL A 421 13.27 -6.80 -4.24
C VAL A 421 12.84 -7.65 -3.07
N GLY A 422 13.42 -8.83 -2.98
CA GLY A 422 13.12 -9.77 -1.93
C GLY A 422 14.08 -10.95 -1.94
N ARG A 423 13.56 -12.10 -1.57
CA ARG A 423 14.25 -13.38 -1.55
C ARG A 423 13.32 -14.48 -2.07
N ASN A 424 13.89 -15.59 -2.48
CA ASN A 424 13.15 -16.80 -2.89
C ASN A 424 12.92 -17.73 -1.67
N HIS A 425 11.74 -18.36 -1.60
CA HIS A 425 11.29 -19.26 -0.55
C HIS A 425 12.17 -20.54 -0.41
N ASN A 426 12.94 -20.92 -1.44
CA ASN A 426 13.73 -22.16 -1.45
C ASN A 426 15.10 -22.09 -0.73
N ALA A 427 15.48 -20.96 -0.15
CA ALA A 427 16.75 -20.86 0.58
C ALA A 427 16.60 -21.34 2.03
N ALA A 428 16.85 -22.63 2.27
CA ALA A 428 17.06 -23.19 3.61
C ALA A 428 18.34 -22.69 4.31
N ALA A 429 18.88 -21.54 3.90
CA ALA A 429 20.07 -20.92 4.46
C ALA A 429 19.74 -19.48 4.86
N SER A 430 19.88 -19.24 6.16
CA SER A 430 19.79 -17.97 6.87
C SER A 430 20.70 -16.89 6.27
N GLY A 431 20.17 -16.14 5.31
CA GLY A 431 20.69 -14.82 4.95
C GLY A 431 19.65 -13.78 5.33
N LEU A 432 19.92 -12.93 6.33
CA LEU A 432 19.22 -11.65 6.38
C LEU A 432 19.77 -10.83 5.20
N ILE A 433 18.97 -10.00 4.56
CA ILE A 433 19.47 -9.03 3.59
C ILE A 433 18.94 -7.70 4.01
N ASN A 434 19.83 -6.72 3.95
CA ASN A 434 19.48 -5.33 4.15
C ASN A 434 19.54 -4.65 2.80
N ILE A 435 18.40 -4.11 2.34
CA ILE A 435 18.41 -3.21 1.19
C ILE A 435 18.84 -1.84 1.66
N VAL A 436 19.92 -1.34 1.04
CA VAL A 436 20.55 -0.06 1.36
C VAL A 436 20.08 1.02 0.38
N GLY A 437 19.75 0.64 -0.85
CA GLY A 437 19.02 1.51 -1.76
C GLY A 437 18.88 0.96 -3.16
N ILE A 438 18.06 1.63 -3.96
CA ILE A 438 17.88 1.38 -5.38
C ILE A 438 18.10 2.70 -6.12
N SER A 439 18.87 2.67 -7.20
CA SER A 439 18.92 3.75 -8.18
C SER A 439 18.26 3.30 -9.49
N THR A 440 17.57 4.22 -10.15
CA THR A 440 16.96 4.06 -11.47
C THR A 440 17.33 5.29 -12.30
N PRO A 441 17.32 5.20 -13.65
CA PRO A 441 17.85 6.27 -14.50
C PRO A 441 16.96 7.51 -14.53
#